data_AF-A0A2S5T311-F1
#
_entry.id   AF-A0A2S5T311-F1
#
_cell.length_a   1.000
_cell.length_b   1.000
_cell.length_c   1.000
_cell.angle_alpha   90.00
_cell.angle_beta   90.00
_cell.angle_gamma   90.00
#
_symmetry.space_group_name_H-M   'P 1'
#
loop_
_entity.id
_entity.type
_entity.pdbx_description
1 polymer ?
#
loop_
_entity_poly.entity_id
_entity_poly.type
_entity_poly.pdbx_seq_one_letter_code
_entity_poly.pdbx_strand_id
1 'polypeptide(L)'
;MIVALWIVFAVSALLWTGGTVLLSVLTRWLARAVASGEVESFGRSVAQWPVPDWVAAWIDPAVVQAAQRGVLWLAETSRNWLPWAGTALDWLVPLIWVVWALGLLGMLLVAAGVHLLARRLGMAAPR
;
A
#
# COMPACT_ATOMS: atom_id res chain seq x y z
N MET A 1 -1.26 33.83 6.59
CA MET A 1 -0.69 32.66 7.30
C MET A 1 -1.71 31.53 7.52
N ILE A 2 -2.88 31.80 8.13
CA ILE A 2 -3.89 30.75 8.41
C ILE A 2 -4.43 30.07 7.15
N VAL A 3 -4.67 30.81 6.06
CA VAL A 3 -5.11 30.23 4.78
C VAL A 3 -4.07 29.24 4.22
N ALA A 4 -2.78 29.59 4.29
CA ALA A 4 -1.71 28.70 3.84
C ALA A 4 -1.64 27.40 4.66
N LEU A 5 -1.85 27.47 5.99
CA LEU A 5 -1.93 26.29 6.87
C LEU A 5 -3.03 25.33 6.43
N TRP A 6 -4.24 25.85 6.16
CA TRP A 6 -5.37 25.03 5.72
C TRP A 6 -5.20 24.49 4.30
N ILE A 7 -4.52 25.21 3.40
CA ILE A 7 -4.15 24.69 2.08
C ILE A 7 -3.18 23.51 2.22
N VAL A 8 -2.13 23.64 3.03
CA VAL A 8 -1.18 22.55 3.27
C VAL A 8 -1.90 21.35 3.87
N PHE A 9 -2.74 21.56 4.89
CA PHE A 9 -3.58 20.50 5.45
C PHE A 9 -4.44 19.81 4.38
N ALA A 10 -5.13 20.58 3.53
CA ALA A 10 -6.01 20.03 2.51
C ALA A 10 -5.25 19.19 1.48
N VAL A 11 -4.09 19.68 1.01
CA VAL A 11 -3.23 18.93 0.07
C VAL A 11 -2.68 17.66 0.71
N SER A 12 -2.18 17.74 1.95
CA SER A 12 -1.68 16.56 2.67
C SER A 12 -2.80 15.54 2.93
N ALA A 13 -3.99 16.00 3.32
CA ALA A 13 -5.16 15.15 3.54
C ALA A 13 -5.63 14.49 2.24
N LEU A 14 -5.57 15.18 1.11
CA LEU A 14 -5.92 14.64 -0.20
C LEU A 14 -4.92 13.56 -0.63
N LEU A 15 -3.62 13.81 -0.48
CA LEU A 15 -2.58 12.82 -0.78
C LEU A 15 -2.69 11.58 0.12
N TRP A 16 -2.90 11.80 1.42
CA TRP A 16 -3.13 10.73 2.39
C TRP A 16 -4.34 9.87 2.02
N THR A 17 -5.48 10.52 1.73
CA THR A 17 -6.72 9.84 1.37
C THR A 17 -6.59 9.11 0.03
N GLY A 18 -5.95 9.74 -0.95
CA GLY A 18 -5.65 9.11 -2.25
C GLY A 18 -4.79 7.86 -2.09
N GLY A 19 -3.74 7.93 -1.27
CA GLY A 19 -2.90 6.78 -0.96
C GLY A 19 -3.67 5.64 -0.29
N THR A 20 -4.53 5.95 0.69
CA THR A 20 -5.35 4.94 1.38
C THR A 20 -6.39 4.30 0.47
N VAL A 21 -7.01 5.08 -0.42
CA VAL A 21 -7.94 4.56 -1.43
C VAL A 21 -7.20 3.65 -2.39
N LEU A 22 -6.05 4.07 -2.93
CA LEU A 22 -5.24 3.25 -3.84
C LEU A 22 -4.84 1.92 -3.18
N LEU A 23 -4.36 1.97 -1.94
CA LEU A 23 -3.99 0.77 -1.19
C LEU A 23 -5.19 -0.16 -0.95
N SER A 24 -6.37 0.40 -0.66
CA SER A 24 -7.60 -0.39 -0.49
C SER A 24 -8.05 -1.07 -1.79
N VAL A 25 -7.92 -0.39 -2.92
CA VAL A 25 -8.26 -0.93 -4.25
C VAL A 25 -7.30 -2.05 -4.61
N LEU A 26 -5.99 -1.85 -4.42
CA LEU A 26 -4.96 -2.87 -4.62
C LEU A 26 -5.21 -4.11 -3.74
N THR A 27 -5.56 -3.91 -2.47
CA THR A 27 -5.87 -5.01 -1.53
C THR A 27 -7.08 -5.81 -1.99
N ARG A 28 -8.17 -5.14 -2.37
CA ARG A 28 -9.38 -5.80 -2.88
C ARG A 28 -9.17 -6.48 -4.22
N TRP A 29 -8.32 -5.91 -5.07
CA TRP A 29 -7.92 -6.56 -6.32
C TRP A 29 -7.13 -7.84 -6.03
N LEU A 30 -6.16 -7.79 -5.12
CA LEU A 30 -5.37 -8.95 -4.71
C LEU A 30 -6.25 -10.04 -4.08
N ALA A 31 -7.18 -9.68 -3.19
CA ALA A 31 -8.11 -10.64 -2.59
C ALA A 31 -8.96 -11.36 -3.65
N ARG A 32 -9.43 -10.64 -4.68
CA ARG A 32 -10.14 -11.25 -5.81
C ARG A 32 -9.25 -12.18 -6.62
N ALA A 33 -8.01 -11.78 -6.91
CA ALA A 33 -7.05 -12.60 -7.66
C ALA A 33 -6.68 -13.90 -6.91
N VAL A 34 -6.62 -13.86 -5.58
CA VAL A 34 -6.42 -15.06 -4.74
C VAL A 34 -7.67 -15.94 -4.78
N ALA A 35 -8.86 -15.36 -4.62
CA ALA A 35 -10.12 -16.11 -4.64
C ALA A 35 -10.44 -16.75 -6.00
N SER A 36 -10.03 -16.11 -7.11
CA SER A 36 -10.19 -16.64 -8.47
C SER A 36 -9.16 -17.70 -8.86
N GLY A 37 -8.11 -17.89 -8.05
CA GLY A 37 -6.98 -18.76 -8.38
C GLY A 37 -6.04 -18.18 -9.45
N GLU A 38 -6.26 -16.94 -9.91
CA GLU A 38 -5.40 -16.26 -10.90
C GLU A 38 -3.96 -16.10 -10.42
N VAL A 39 -3.75 -15.92 -9.11
CA VAL A 39 -2.39 -15.80 -8.54
C VAL A 39 -1.59 -17.08 -8.77
N GLU A 40 -2.24 -18.25 -8.68
CA GLU A 40 -1.58 -19.54 -8.88
C GLU A 40 -1.36 -19.87 -10.37
N SER A 41 -2.28 -19.44 -11.25
CA SER A 41 -2.08 -19.59 -12.70
C SER A 41 -0.95 -18.66 -13.19
N PHE A 42 -0.92 -17.41 -12.72
CA PHE A 42 0.15 -16.46 -13.04
C PHE A 42 1.52 -16.94 -12.55
N GLY A 43 1.60 -17.44 -11.30
CA GLY A 43 2.85 -18.00 -10.76
C GLY A 43 3.37 -19.19 -11.58
N ARG A 44 2.47 -20.06 -12.05
CA ARG A 44 2.84 -21.16 -12.96
C ARG A 44 3.32 -20.65 -14.32
N SER A 45 2.64 -19.66 -14.91
CA SER A 45 3.06 -19.07 -16.17
C SER A 45 4.44 -18.42 -16.08
N VAL A 46 4.77 -17.75 -14.97
CA VAL A 46 6.11 -17.18 -14.75
C VAL A 46 7.16 -18.27 -14.55
N ALA A 47 6.85 -19.31 -13.77
CA ALA A 47 7.78 -20.43 -13.55
C ALA A 47 8.07 -21.22 -14.83
N GLN A 48 7.09 -21.30 -15.74
CA GLN A 48 7.20 -21.99 -17.03
C GLN A 48 7.62 -21.08 -18.18
N TRP A 49 7.91 -19.80 -17.94
CA TRP A 49 8.30 -18.87 -18.99
C TRP A 49 9.62 -19.34 -19.62
N PRO A 50 9.63 -19.74 -20.92
CA PRO A 50 10.87 -20.05 -21.62
C PRO A 50 11.77 -18.81 -21.65
N VAL A 51 13.01 -18.97 -21.16
CA VAL A 51 14.00 -17.89 -21.11
C VAL A 51 14.38 -17.53 -22.54
N PRO A 52 14.11 -16.30 -23.00
CA PRO A 52 14.49 -15.89 -24.34
C PRO A 52 16.02 -15.87 -24.52
N ASP A 53 16.52 -16.16 -25.72
CA ASP A 53 17.96 -16.18 -26.00
C ASP A 53 18.65 -14.84 -25.72
N TRP A 54 17.93 -13.74 -25.92
CA TRP A 54 18.42 -12.41 -25.59
C TRP A 54 18.58 -12.19 -24.09
N VAL A 55 17.94 -12.96 -23.21
CA VAL A 55 18.16 -12.93 -21.74
C VAL A 55 19.36 -13.79 -21.37
N ALA A 56 19.50 -14.95 -22.02
CA ALA A 56 20.61 -15.87 -21.79
C ALA A 56 21.99 -15.24 -22.10
N ALA A 57 22.02 -14.22 -22.97
CA ALA A 57 23.23 -13.45 -23.25
C ALA A 57 23.70 -12.55 -22.09
N TRP A 58 22.84 -12.22 -21.12
CA TRP A 58 23.15 -11.29 -20.02
C TRP A 58 23.03 -11.90 -18.64
N ILE A 59 22.29 -13.01 -18.49
CA ILE A 59 22.00 -13.64 -17.21
C ILE A 59 22.45 -15.10 -17.24
N ASP A 60 23.27 -15.48 -16.25
CA ASP A 60 23.70 -16.86 -16.07
C ASP A 60 22.48 -17.79 -15.90
N PRO A 61 22.41 -18.91 -16.66
CA PRO A 61 21.35 -19.91 -16.51
C PRO A 61 21.12 -20.37 -15.07
N ALA A 62 22.16 -20.42 -14.23
CA ALA A 62 22.05 -20.78 -12.82
C ALA A 62 21.19 -19.78 -12.03
N VAL A 63 21.28 -18.48 -12.34
CA VAL A 63 20.47 -17.42 -11.71
C VAL A 63 19.01 -17.56 -12.12
N VAL A 64 18.75 -17.87 -13.38
CA VAL A 64 17.37 -18.05 -13.86
C VAL A 64 16.73 -19.30 -13.25
N GLN A 65 17.47 -20.41 -13.18
CA GLN A 65 16.98 -21.61 -12.50
C GLN A 65 16.75 -21.38 -11.00
N ALA A 66 17.64 -20.63 -10.33
CA ALA A 66 17.45 -20.26 -8.93
C ALA A 66 16.19 -19.40 -8.75
N ALA A 67 15.92 -18.46 -9.66
CA ALA A 67 14.70 -17.66 -9.66
C ALA A 67 13.44 -18.52 -9.88
N GLN A 68 13.44 -19.42 -10.86
CA GLN A 68 12.33 -20.35 -11.11
C GLN A 68 12.04 -21.24 -9.90
N ARG A 69 13.09 -21.81 -9.28
CA ARG A 69 12.95 -22.57 -8.02
C ARG A 69 12.45 -21.70 -6.88
N GLY A 70 12.90 -20.46 -6.78
CA GLY A 70 12.42 -19.50 -5.81
C GLY A 70 10.93 -19.20 -5.97
N VAL A 71 10.46 -19.01 -7.20
CA VAL A 71 9.03 -18.81 -7.52
C VAL A 71 8.21 -20.04 -7.16
N LEU A 72 8.69 -21.26 -7.49
CA LEU A 72 8.02 -22.51 -7.11
C LEU A 72 7.95 -22.68 -5.59
N TRP A 73 9.06 -22.44 -4.89
CA TRP A 73 9.10 -22.47 -3.43
C TRP A 73 8.15 -21.44 -2.81
N LEU A 74 8.05 -20.24 -3.38
CA LEU A 74 7.10 -19.22 -2.94
C LEU A 74 5.66 -19.67 -3.15
N ALA A 75 5.35 -20.30 -4.28
CA ALA A 75 4.02 -20.82 -4.62
C ALA A 75 3.60 -21.97 -3.69
N GLU A 76 4.51 -22.90 -3.39
CA GLU A 76 4.28 -23.98 -2.43
C GLU A 76 4.13 -23.46 -1.01
N THR A 77 4.98 -22.52 -0.59
CA THR A 77 4.89 -21.91 0.74
C THR A 77 3.57 -21.15 0.88
N SER A 78 3.18 -20.36 -0.11
CA SER A 78 1.92 -19.61 -0.07
C SER A 78 0.68 -20.51 -0.05
N ARG A 79 0.72 -21.74 -0.60
CA ARG A 79 -0.34 -22.74 -0.40
C ARG A 79 -0.58 -23.09 1.07
N ASN A 80 0.46 -23.14 1.89
CA ASN A 80 0.32 -23.42 3.33
C ASN A 80 -0.31 -22.25 4.10
N TRP A 81 -0.12 -21.02 3.63
CA TRP A 81 -0.69 -19.80 4.23
C TRP A 81 -2.02 -19.37 3.62
N LEU A 82 -2.37 -19.90 2.44
CA LEU A 82 -3.58 -19.57 1.68
C LEU A 82 -4.88 -19.62 2.49
N PRO A 83 -5.10 -20.62 3.38
CA PRO A 83 -6.31 -20.68 4.19
C PRO A 83 -6.48 -19.46 5.11
N TRP A 84 -5.37 -18.83 5.53
CA TRP A 84 -5.37 -17.67 6.42
C TRP A 84 -5.26 -16.36 5.65
N ALA A 85 -4.74 -16.41 4.41
CA ALA A 85 -4.58 -15.25 3.55
C ALA A 85 -5.92 -14.57 3.23
N GLY A 86 -6.99 -15.35 3.00
CA GLY A 86 -8.34 -14.81 2.81
C GLY A 86 -8.80 -13.96 4.00
N THR A 87 -8.77 -14.54 5.21
CA THR A 87 -9.15 -13.83 6.44
C THR A 87 -8.26 -12.62 6.72
N ALA A 88 -6.95 -12.73 6.47
CA ALA A 88 -6.02 -11.61 6.66
C ALA A 88 -6.32 -10.45 5.69
N LEU A 89 -6.60 -10.75 4.41
CA LEU A 89 -6.95 -9.74 3.39
C LEU A 89 -8.31 -9.08 3.69
N ASP A 90 -9.26 -9.84 4.23
CA ASP A 90 -10.56 -9.30 4.66
C ASP A 90 -10.42 -8.27 5.78
N TRP A 91 -9.50 -8.48 6.73
CA TRP A 91 -9.21 -7.55 7.82
C TRP A 91 -8.31 -6.38 7.42
N LEU A 92 -7.53 -6.55 6.35
CA LEU A 92 -6.59 -5.53 5.90
C LEU A 92 -7.32 -4.25 5.44
N VAL A 93 -8.46 -4.38 4.75
CA VAL A 93 -9.24 -3.23 4.29
C VAL A 93 -9.81 -2.40 5.46
N PRO A 94 -10.52 -2.98 6.45
CA PRO A 94 -10.92 -2.27 7.67
C PRO A 94 -9.73 -1.61 8.38
N LEU A 95 -8.59 -2.29 8.50
CA LEU A 95 -7.41 -1.74 9.17
C LEU A 95 -6.85 -0.52 8.43
N ILE A 96 -6.81 -0.54 7.10
CA ILE A 96 -6.44 0.63 6.27
C ILE A 96 -7.35 1.82 6.60
N TRP A 97 -8.66 1.61 6.75
CA TRP A 97 -9.60 2.67 7.11
C TRP A 97 -9.41 3.20 8.53
N VAL A 98 -9.07 2.34 9.50
CA VAL A 98 -8.72 2.76 10.86
C VAL A 98 -7.47 3.63 10.84
N VAL A 99 -6.42 3.19 10.13
CA VAL A 99 -5.18 3.97 9.97
C VAL A 99 -5.45 5.30 9.26
N TRP A 100 -6.28 5.29 8.22
CA TRP A 100 -6.71 6.51 7.52
C TRP A 100 -7.37 7.49 8.48
N ALA A 101 -8.35 7.04 9.28
CA ALA A 101 -9.10 7.88 10.21
C ALA A 101 -8.19 8.49 11.28
N LEU A 102 -7.27 7.69 11.84
CA LEU A 102 -6.28 8.17 12.80
C LEU A 102 -5.33 9.20 12.18
N GLY A 103 -4.85 8.96 10.96
CA GLY A 103 -3.98 9.89 10.25
C GLY A 103 -4.69 11.22 9.97
N LEU A 104 -5.92 11.17 9.45
CA LEU A 104 -6.72 12.36 9.14
C LEU A 104 -7.04 13.17 10.41
N LEU A 105 -7.44 12.49 11.49
CA LEU A 105 -7.71 13.10 12.78
C LEU A 105 -6.44 13.75 13.35
N GLY A 106 -5.31 13.07 13.30
CA GLY A 106 -4.01 13.62 13.73
C GLY A 106 -3.64 14.90 12.98
N MET A 107 -3.73 14.88 11.64
CA MET A 107 -3.48 16.07 10.81
C MET A 107 -4.42 17.23 11.16
N LEU A 108 -5.71 16.93 11.39
CA LEU A 108 -6.71 17.94 11.74
C LEU A 108 -6.41 18.55 13.11
N LEU A 109 -6.08 17.73 14.11
CA LEU A 109 -5.73 18.19 15.46
C LEU A 109 -4.49 19.10 15.44
N VAL A 110 -3.48 18.76 14.63
CA VAL A 110 -2.28 19.60 14.46
C VAL A 110 -2.64 20.92 13.80
N ALA A 111 -3.40 20.91 12.69
CA ALA A 111 -3.82 22.13 12.00
C ALA A 111 -4.67 23.04 12.90
N ALA A 112 -5.63 22.46 13.63
CA ALA A 112 -6.46 23.18 14.59
C ALA A 112 -5.62 23.75 15.74
N GLY A 113 -4.67 22.98 16.30
CA GLY A 113 -3.78 23.42 17.36
C GLY A 113 -2.93 24.62 16.94
N VAL A 114 -2.33 24.58 15.75
CA VAL A 114 -1.55 25.70 15.19
C VAL A 114 -2.44 26.92 14.95
N HIS A 115 -3.64 26.73 14.41
CA HIS A 115 -4.60 27.83 14.21
C HIS A 115 -4.99 28.49 15.54
N LEU A 116 -5.33 27.69 16.56
CA LEU A 116 -5.69 28.20 17.88
C LEU A 116 -4.53 28.97 18.54
N LEU A 117 -3.31 28.44 18.48
CA LEU A 117 -2.13 29.11 19.02
C LEU A 117 -1.84 30.43 18.29
N ALA A 118 -1.91 30.43 16.94
CA ALA A 118 -1.73 31.64 16.14
C ALA A 118 -2.78 32.71 16.47
N ARG A 119 -4.03 32.31 16.74
CA ARG A 119 -5.09 33.24 17.20
C ARG A 119 -4.82 33.80 18.60
N ARG A 120 -4.34 32.97 19.54
CA ARG A 120 -3.99 33.42 20.89
C ARG A 120 -2.83 34.39 20.90
N LEU A 121 -1.80 34.14 20.09
CA LEU A 121 -0.62 35.02 19.99
C LEU A 121 -0.91 36.30 19.19
N GLY A 122 -1.79 36.24 18.20
CA GLY A 122 -2.20 37.41 17.39
C GLY A 122 -3.12 38.41 18.12
N MET A 123 -3.83 37.99 19.18
CA MET A 123 -4.61 38.90 20.04
C MET A 123 -3.76 39.57 21.13
N ALA A 124 -2.53 39.10 21.36
CA ALA A 124 -1.63 39.63 22.39
C ALA A 124 -0.72 40.77 21.88
N ALA A 125 -0.87 41.21 20.63
CA ALA A 125 -0.18 42.40 20.13
C ALA A 125 -0.86 43.67 20.70
N PRO A 126 -0.20 44.43 21.58
CA PRO A 126 -0.74 45.70 22.08
C PRO A 126 -0.76 46.71 20.93
N ARG A 127 -1.84 47.51 20.87
CA ARG A 127 -1.95 48.71 20.03
C ARG A 127 -0.97 49.78 20.49
#